data_AF-A0A2N7ZBF0-F1
#
_entry.id   AF-A0A2N7ZBF0-F1
#
_cell.length_a   1.000
_cell.length_b   1.000
_cell.length_c   1.000
_cell.angle_alpha   90.00
_cell.angle_beta   90.00
_cell.angle_gamma   90.00
#
_symmetry.space_group_name_H-M   'P 1'
#
loop_
_entity.id
_entity.type
_entity.pdbx_description
1 polymer ?
#
loop_
_entity_poly.entity_id
_entity_poly.type
_entity_poly.pdbx_seq_one_letter_code
_entity_poly.pdbx_strand_id
1 'polypeptide(L)' 'MQVSQPQRQRCEVWTRVMGYHRPVSAFNPGKQSEHKERVHFTETAAAAGRQ' A
#
# COMPACT_ATOMS: atom_id res chain seq x y z
N MET A 1 -25.33 -27.58 14.85
CA MET A 1 -25.54 -26.12 14.66
C MET A 1 -24.62 -25.67 13.54
N GLN A 2 -25.17 -25.10 12.46
CA GLN A 2 -24.39 -24.71 11.27
C GLN A 2 -24.07 -23.22 11.37
N VAL A 3 -22.79 -22.89 11.52
CA VAL A 3 -22.33 -21.50 11.62
C VAL A 3 -22.28 -20.89 10.22
N SER A 4 -23.04 -19.81 10.00
CA SER A 4 -22.98 -19.06 8.75
C SER A 4 -21.60 -18.40 8.61
N GLN A 5 -21.00 -18.53 7.43
CA GLN A 5 -19.71 -17.88 7.15
C GLN A 5 -19.93 -16.38 7.01
N PRO A 6 -19.15 -15.52 7.69
CA PRO A 6 -19.30 -14.08 7.57
C PRO A 6 -18.89 -13.60 6.17
N GLN A 7 -19.61 -12.61 5.64
CA GLN A 7 -19.26 -11.95 4.37
C GLN A 7 -17.91 -11.23 4.52
N ARG A 8 -16.93 -11.56 3.67
CA ARG A 8 -15.60 -10.93 3.71
C ARG A 8 -15.69 -9.47 3.25
N GLN A 9 -15.00 -8.58 3.97
CA GLN A 9 -14.77 -7.19 3.55
C GLN A 9 -13.35 -7.01 3.01
N ARG A 10 -13.18 -6.11 2.06
CA ARG A 10 -11.86 -5.79 1.50
C ARG A 10 -11.08 -4.91 2.48
N CYS A 11 -9.82 -5.26 2.74
CA CYS A 11 -8.93 -4.40 3.50
C CYS A 11 -8.58 -3.15 2.69
N GLU A 12 -8.81 -1.97 3.27
CA GLU A 12 -8.40 -0.73 2.65
C GLU A 12 -6.93 -0.42 2.97
N VAL A 13 -6.17 -0.09 1.92
CA VAL A 13 -4.75 0.27 2.06
C VAL A 13 -4.65 1.78 2.12
N TRP A 14 -3.94 2.29 3.12
CA TRP A 14 -3.72 3.72 3.34
C TRP A 14 -2.23 4.04 3.21
N THR A 15 -1.92 5.16 2.57
CA THR A 15 -0.54 5.62 2.38
C THR A 15 -0.43 7.12 2.57
N ARG A 16 0.78 7.60 2.88
CA ARG A 16 1.05 9.02 3.02
C ARG A 16 1.16 9.71 1.65
N VAL A 17 0.47 10.83 1.51
CA VAL A 17 0.54 11.75 0.36
C VAL A 17 0.75 13.16 0.91
N MET A 18 1.84 13.82 0.53
CA MET A 18 2.15 15.22 0.94
C MET A 18 1.99 15.50 2.45
N GLY A 19 2.17 14.50 3.32
CA GLY A 19 2.12 14.68 4.77
C GLY A 19 0.92 14.06 5.49
N TYR A 20 -0.16 13.68 4.79
CA TYR A 20 -1.35 13.08 5.40
C TYR A 20 -1.64 11.69 4.84
N HIS A 21 -2.41 10.88 5.58
CA HIS A 21 -2.84 9.56 5.13
C HIS A 21 -4.08 9.65 4.25
N ARG A 22 -4.04 8.97 3.11
CA ARG A 22 -5.16 8.88 2.17
C ARG A 22 -5.32 7.43 1.72
N PRO A 23 -6.55 6.92 1.57
CA PRO A 23 -6.76 5.58 1.07
C PRO A 23 -6.35 5.49 -0.40
N VAL A 24 -5.66 4.41 -0.76
CA VAL A 24 -5.20 4.15 -2.14
C VAL A 24 -6.38 4.01 -3.11
N SER A 25 -7.53 3.52 -2.61
CA SER A 25 -8.79 3.42 -3.35
C SER A 25 -9.28 4.77 -3.89
N ALA A 26 -8.93 5.89 -3.24
CA ALA A 26 -9.34 7.24 -3.64
C ALA A 26 -8.38 7.93 -4.62
N PHE A 27 -7.38 7.22 -5.15
CA PHE A 27 -6.38 7.81 -6.05
C PHE A 27 -6.94 8.01 -7.45
N ASN A 28 -6.66 9.18 -8.04
CA ASN A 28 -6.90 9.41 -9.47
C ASN A 28 -5.85 8.65 -10.32
N PRO A 29 -6.06 8.48 -11.63
CA PRO A 29 -5.13 7.69 -12.47
C PRO A 29 -3.68 8.16 -12.41
N GLY A 30 -3.42 9.46 -12.37
CA GLY A 30 -2.07 10.01 -12.23
C GLY A 30 -1.39 9.60 -10.92
N LYS A 31 -2.10 9.70 -9.79
CA LYS A 31 -1.59 9.26 -8.48
C LYS A 31 -1.44 7.74 -8.39
N GLN A 32 -2.24 6.97 -9.11
CA GLN A 32 -2.05 5.53 -9.21
C GLN A 32 -0.75 5.19 -9.97
N SER A 33 -0.42 5.91 -11.05
CA SER A 33 0.85 5.73 -11.77
C SER A 33 2.04 6.09 -10.89
N GLU A 34 2.03 7.28 -10.28
CA GLU A 34 3.08 7.72 -9.34
C GLU A 34 3.27 6.69 -8.21
N HIS A 35 2.18 6.16 -7.65
CA HIS A 35 2.26 5.17 -6.58
C HIS A 35 2.92 3.86 -7.01
N LYS A 36 2.65 3.39 -8.23
CA LYS A 36 3.26 2.16 -8.79
C LYS A 36 4.76 2.30 -9.03
N GLU A 37 5.23 3.52 -9.26
CA GLU A 37 6.65 3.82 -9.47
C GLU A 37 7.43 3.99 -8.15
N ARG A 38 6.76 3.96 -7.00
CA ARG A 38 7.43 4.08 -5.70
C ARG A 38 8.29 2.86 -5.42
N VAL A 39 9.55 3.11 -5.09
CA VAL A 39 10.48 2.06 -4.63
C VAL A 39 10.35 1.91 -3.12
N HIS A 40 10.10 0.68 -2.67
CA HIS A 40 10.06 0.35 -1.26
C HIS A 40 11.47 0.06 -0.74
N PHE A 41 11.68 0.38 0.53
CA PHE A 41 12.88 -0.06 1.24
C PHE A 41 12.97 -1.59 1.23
N THR A 42 14.17 -2.10 0.99
CA THR A 42 14.49 -3.51 1.19
C THR A 42 15.84 -3.61 1.91
N GLU A 43 15.94 -4.52 2.88
CA GLU A 43 17.17 -4.69 3.68
C GLU A 43 18.37 -5.07 2.80
N THR A 44 18.13 -5.93 1.81
CA THR A 44 19.14 -6.35 0.83
C THR A 44 19.71 -5.17 0.03
N ALA A 45 18.85 -4.28 -0.50
CA ALA A 45 19.31 -3.11 -1.23
C ALA A 45 20.07 -2.12 -0.34
N ALA A 46 19.66 -1.98 0.92
CA ALA A 46 20.35 -1.14 1.89
C ALA A 46 21.70 -1.73 2.33
N ALA A 47 21.84 -3.06 2.36
CA ALA A 47 23.08 -3.74 2.71
C ALA A 47 24.15 -3.65 1.60
N ALA A 48 23.74 -3.69 0.34
CA ALA A 48 24.66 -3.65 -0.81
C ALA A 48 25.50 -2.35 -0.88
N GLY A 49 25.02 -1.24 -0.32
CA GLY A 49 25.74 0.04 -0.27
C GLY A 49 26.68 0.21 0.93
N ARG A 50 26.80 -0.80 1.80
CA ARG A 50 27.71 -0.82 2.95
C ARG A 50 28.98 -1.63 2.58
N GLN A 51 29.85 -1.08 1.74
CA GLN A 51 31.18 -1.61 1.45
C GLN A 51 32.21 -0.49 1.51
#